data_AF-A0AAN9YCD7-F1
#
_entry.id   AF-A0AAN9YCD7-F1
#
_cell.length_a   1.000
_cell.length_b   1.000
_cell.length_c   1.000
_cell.angle_alpha   90.00
_cell.angle_beta   90.00
_cell.angle_gamma   90.00
#
_symmetry.space_group_name_H-M   'P 1'
#
loop_
_entity.id
_entity.type
_entity.pdbx_description
1 polymer ?
#
loop_
_entity_poly.entity_id
_entity_poly.type
_entity_poly.pdbx_seq_one_letter_code
_entity_poly.pdbx_strand_id
1 'polypeptide(L)'
;MKTLPAQHGITDLPWQNKVLAALFVIHYTYRAVIYPLIQPSMSPIHILVWAFALTFQLFNATCIGGWLAAYGPVTAGEWKEQLSPYPTLQFAVGIAVFYFGLSANYYHDDELREIRRLEQQRQERLAREQGVRPGSIEKHYQIPQAGLFRYMLYPHYFLEWVEWTGFYIACGLSCVPARTFVINEITAMLPRAVNGKKWYVEKFGEEKIRKKWAVLPGIW
;
A
#
# COMPACT_ATOMS: atom_id res chain seq x y z
N MET A 1 26.88 -23.01 -20.15
CA MET A 1 26.54 -22.30 -18.89
C MET A 1 25.03 -22.40 -18.70
N LYS A 2 24.55 -23.08 -17.64
CA LYS A 2 23.14 -22.94 -17.22
C LYS A 2 23.05 -21.58 -16.52
N THR A 3 22.44 -20.60 -17.17
CA THR A 3 22.19 -19.26 -16.63
C THR A 3 21.02 -19.22 -15.64
N LEU A 4 20.33 -20.36 -15.49
CA LEU A 4 19.19 -20.50 -14.59
C LEU A 4 19.66 -20.99 -13.22
N PRO A 5 19.19 -20.37 -12.13
CA PRO A 5 19.50 -20.82 -10.77
C PRO A 5 18.95 -22.21 -10.50
N ALA A 6 19.46 -22.86 -9.45
CA ALA A 6 18.95 -24.15 -9.01
C ALA A 6 17.47 -24.03 -8.61
N GLN A 7 16.68 -25.03 -8.97
CA GLN A 7 15.29 -25.08 -8.58
C GLN A 7 15.21 -25.56 -7.12
N HIS A 8 14.70 -24.70 -6.24
CA HIS A 8 14.44 -25.02 -4.85
C HIS A 8 12.96 -25.39 -4.66
N GLY A 9 12.69 -26.50 -3.97
CA GLY A 9 11.36 -26.83 -3.50
C GLY A 9 10.94 -25.95 -2.32
N ILE A 10 9.64 -25.96 -1.99
CA ILE A 10 9.09 -25.18 -0.87
C ILE A 10 9.76 -25.55 0.46
N THR A 11 10.09 -26.83 0.66
CA THR A 11 10.75 -27.32 1.88
C THR A 11 12.20 -26.84 2.02
N ASP A 12 12.84 -26.53 0.90
CA ASP A 12 14.29 -26.33 0.82
C ASP A 12 14.67 -24.90 1.21
N LEU A 13 13.74 -23.96 1.08
CA LEU A 13 13.98 -22.56 1.39
C LEU A 13 13.95 -22.29 2.92
N PRO A 14 14.84 -21.40 3.40
CA PRO A 14 14.83 -20.91 4.78
C PRO A 14 13.49 -20.28 5.16
N TRP A 15 13.23 -20.22 6.47
CA TRP A 15 11.99 -19.70 7.00
C TRP A 15 11.79 -18.20 6.67
N GLN A 16 12.87 -17.43 6.52
CA GLN A 16 12.82 -16.02 6.13
C GLN A 16 12.14 -15.83 4.77
N ASN A 17 12.50 -16.64 3.76
CA ASN A 17 11.88 -16.59 2.44
C ASN A 17 10.37 -16.87 2.54
N LYS A 18 9.99 -17.89 3.34
CA LYS A 18 8.59 -18.27 3.55
C LYS A 18 7.79 -17.17 4.23
N VAL A 19 8.35 -16.56 5.27
CA VAL A 19 7.71 -15.45 5.99
C VAL A 19 7.54 -14.24 5.06
N LEU A 20 8.58 -13.83 4.32
CA LEU A 20 8.49 -12.71 3.39
C LEU A 20 7.49 -12.98 2.26
N ALA A 21 7.50 -14.18 1.68
CA ALA A 21 6.52 -14.58 0.67
C ALA A 21 5.09 -14.55 1.25
N ALA A 22 4.89 -15.04 2.48
CA ALA A 22 3.61 -15.00 3.15
C ALA A 22 3.12 -13.57 3.40
N LEU A 23 3.98 -12.66 3.86
CA LEU A 23 3.64 -11.26 4.05
C LEU A 23 3.21 -10.57 2.75
N PHE A 24 3.93 -10.81 1.65
CA PHE A 24 3.56 -10.33 0.33
C PHE A 24 2.18 -10.84 -0.07
N VAL A 25 1.92 -12.13 0.10
CA VAL A 25 0.62 -12.74 -0.21
C VAL A 25 -0.49 -12.20 0.69
N ILE A 26 -0.25 -11.98 1.99
CA ILE A 26 -1.23 -11.41 2.92
C ILE A 26 -1.63 -10.00 2.47
N HIS A 27 -0.64 -9.15 2.20
CA HIS A 27 -0.89 -7.79 1.71
C HIS A 27 -1.74 -7.83 0.42
N TYR A 28 -1.33 -8.61 -0.59
CA TYR A 28 -2.05 -8.66 -1.85
C TYR A 28 -3.38 -9.41 -1.79
N THR A 29 -3.56 -10.33 -0.85
CA THR A 29 -4.88 -10.91 -0.54
C THR A 29 -5.83 -9.82 -0.07
N TYR A 30 -5.36 -8.95 0.83
CA TYR A 30 -6.14 -7.79 1.24
C TYR A 30 -6.39 -6.83 0.06
N ARG A 31 -5.34 -6.39 -0.65
CA ARG A 31 -5.44 -5.31 -1.64
C ARG A 31 -6.10 -5.71 -2.97
N ALA A 32 -5.84 -6.91 -3.47
CA ALA A 32 -6.33 -7.34 -4.78
C ALA A 32 -7.69 -8.08 -4.70
N VAL A 33 -8.00 -8.71 -3.56
CA VAL A 33 -9.22 -9.52 -3.41
C VAL A 33 -10.19 -8.88 -2.43
N ILE A 34 -9.79 -8.73 -1.16
CA ILE A 34 -10.73 -8.29 -0.12
C ILE A 34 -11.15 -6.84 -0.34
N TYR A 35 -10.20 -5.93 -0.54
CA TYR A 35 -10.42 -4.49 -0.63
C TYR A 35 -11.41 -4.13 -1.75
N PRO A 36 -11.28 -4.61 -3.00
CA PRO A 36 -12.27 -4.33 -4.04
C PRO A 36 -13.67 -4.90 -3.74
N LEU A 37 -13.76 -6.05 -3.08
CA LEU A 37 -15.05 -6.68 -2.75
C LEU A 37 -15.84 -5.92 -1.68
N ILE A 38 -15.16 -5.26 -0.74
CA ILE A 38 -15.81 -4.56 0.39
C ILE A 38 -15.96 -3.05 0.19
N GLN A 39 -15.35 -2.49 -0.87
CA GLN A 39 -15.32 -1.06 -1.13
C GLN A 39 -16.62 -0.57 -1.80
N PRO A 40 -17.26 0.50 -1.28
CA PRO A 40 -18.34 1.20 -1.97
C PRO A 40 -17.96 1.72 -3.35
N SER A 41 -18.97 2.12 -4.13
CA SER A 41 -18.79 2.62 -5.50
C SER A 41 -17.71 3.70 -5.60
N MET A 42 -16.68 3.43 -6.39
CA MET A 42 -15.57 4.33 -6.69
C MET A 42 -15.73 4.93 -8.08
N SER A 43 -15.09 6.08 -8.31
CA SER A 43 -15.07 6.68 -9.64
C SER A 43 -14.43 5.71 -10.66
N PRO A 44 -14.95 5.62 -11.90
CA PRO A 44 -14.40 4.74 -12.92
C PRO A 44 -12.92 5.01 -13.18
N ILE A 45 -12.15 3.94 -13.35
CA ILE A 45 -10.75 4.01 -13.75
C ILE A 45 -10.63 3.92 -15.27
N HIS A 46 -9.70 4.66 -15.86
CA HIS A 46 -9.43 4.57 -17.29
C HIS A 46 -8.74 3.24 -17.63
N ILE A 47 -9.10 2.61 -18.75
CA ILE A 47 -8.60 1.28 -19.16
C ILE A 47 -7.06 1.22 -19.24
N LEU A 48 -6.43 2.30 -19.72
CA LEU A 48 -4.96 2.38 -19.79
C LEU A 48 -4.31 2.36 -18.40
N VAL A 49 -4.92 3.02 -17.41
CA VAL A 49 -4.41 3.02 -16.03
C VAL A 49 -4.49 1.62 -15.44
N TRP A 50 -5.57 0.90 -15.71
CA TRP A 50 -5.71 -0.50 -15.32
C TRP A 50 -4.66 -1.40 -16.00
N ALA A 51 -4.44 -1.25 -17.30
CA ALA A 51 -3.45 -2.03 -18.04
C ALA A 51 -2.01 -1.79 -17.56
N PHE A 52 -1.65 -0.54 -17.25
CA PHE A 52 -0.36 -0.20 -16.66
C PHE A 52 -0.21 -0.77 -15.24
N ALA A 53 -1.27 -0.70 -14.42
CA ALA A 53 -1.26 -1.31 -13.09
C ALA A 53 -1.05 -2.83 -13.17
N LEU A 54 -1.77 -3.52 -14.06
CA LEU A 54 -1.61 -4.97 -14.26
C LEU A 54 -0.17 -5.31 -14.68
N THR A 55 0.36 -4.60 -15.69
CA THR A 55 1.72 -4.80 -16.18
C THR A 55 2.74 -4.60 -15.05
N PHE A 56 2.64 -3.49 -14.32
CA PHE A 56 3.52 -3.21 -13.18
C PHE A 56 3.47 -4.33 -12.13
N GLN A 57 2.27 -4.79 -11.77
CA GLN A 57 2.08 -5.83 -10.77
C GLN A 57 2.70 -7.16 -11.20
N LEU A 58 2.61 -7.54 -12.48
CA LEU A 58 3.26 -8.74 -13.01
C LEU A 58 4.78 -8.67 -12.90
N PHE A 59 5.39 -7.54 -13.30
CA PHE A 59 6.84 -7.35 -13.17
C PHE A 59 7.27 -7.32 -11.70
N ASN A 60 6.57 -6.55 -10.86
CA ASN A 60 6.91 -6.41 -9.44
C ASN A 60 6.85 -7.75 -8.71
N ALA A 61 5.75 -8.50 -8.87
CA ALA A 61 5.57 -9.82 -8.27
C ALA A 61 6.61 -10.82 -8.79
N THR A 62 6.94 -10.79 -10.07
CA THR A 62 7.98 -11.66 -10.66
C THR A 62 9.36 -11.34 -10.11
N CYS A 63 9.73 -10.05 -10.01
CA CYS A 63 11.03 -9.64 -9.49
C CYS A 63 11.19 -9.97 -8.00
N ILE A 64 10.18 -9.69 -7.17
CA ILE A 64 10.22 -10.01 -5.74
C ILE A 64 10.17 -11.52 -5.53
N GLY A 65 9.26 -12.22 -6.20
CA GLY A 65 9.11 -13.67 -6.10
C GLY A 65 10.36 -14.42 -6.57
N GLY A 66 10.93 -14.01 -7.70
CA GLY A 66 12.20 -14.59 -8.20
C GLY A 66 13.36 -14.35 -7.26
N TRP A 67 13.46 -13.16 -6.66
CA TRP A 67 14.48 -12.88 -5.65
C TRP A 67 14.30 -13.76 -4.41
N LEU A 68 13.07 -13.92 -3.90
CA LEU A 68 12.81 -14.79 -2.76
C LEU A 68 12.99 -16.28 -3.07
N ALA A 69 12.78 -16.72 -4.30
CA ALA A 69 12.82 -18.14 -4.65
C ALA A 69 14.21 -18.63 -5.09
N ALA A 70 15.05 -17.76 -5.67
CA ALA A 70 16.25 -18.22 -6.35
C ALA A 70 17.41 -17.22 -6.44
N TYR A 71 17.14 -15.92 -6.58
CA TYR A 71 18.21 -14.92 -6.82
C TYR A 71 18.72 -14.20 -5.56
N GLY A 72 17.97 -14.27 -4.46
CA GLY A 72 18.38 -13.81 -3.14
C GLY A 72 18.93 -14.95 -2.28
N PRO A 73 19.06 -14.73 -0.95
CA PRO A 73 19.51 -15.77 -0.03
C PRO A 73 18.57 -16.99 -0.03
N VAL A 74 19.11 -18.18 -0.29
CA VAL A 74 18.40 -19.46 -0.31
C VAL A 74 18.91 -20.43 0.74
N THR A 75 19.88 -20.02 1.57
CA THR A 75 20.40 -20.79 2.69
C THR A 75 20.43 -19.96 3.98
N ALA A 76 20.47 -20.64 5.13
CA ALA A 76 20.56 -19.97 6.43
C ALA A 76 21.87 -19.18 6.60
N GLY A 77 22.96 -19.61 5.95
CA GLY A 77 24.25 -18.91 5.97
C GLY A 77 24.18 -17.58 5.22
N GLU A 78 23.62 -17.60 4.01
CA GLU A 78 23.44 -16.40 3.20
C GLU A 78 22.52 -15.38 3.88
N TRP A 79 21.46 -15.81 4.57
CA TRP A 79 20.61 -14.89 5.34
C TRP A 79 21.35 -14.24 6.51
N LYS A 80 22.27 -14.95 7.17
CA LYS A 80 23.11 -14.36 8.23
C LYS A 80 24.07 -13.33 7.67
N GLU A 81 24.64 -13.58 6.50
CA GLU A 81 25.53 -12.63 5.82
C GLU A 81 24.76 -11.41 5.31
N GLN A 82 23.63 -11.63 4.64
CA GLN A 82 22.74 -10.61 4.08
C GLN A 82 22.27 -9.58 5.12
N LEU A 83 22.01 -10.03 6.35
CA LEU A 83 21.46 -9.23 7.44
C LEU A 83 22.51 -8.96 8.55
N SER A 84 23.79 -9.17 8.24
CA SER A 84 24.90 -8.87 9.15
C SER A 84 24.96 -7.37 9.47
N PRO A 85 25.33 -6.96 10.70
CA PRO A 85 25.84 -7.80 11.81
C PRO A 85 24.78 -8.34 12.76
N TYR A 86 23.52 -7.91 12.65
CA TYR A 86 22.46 -8.30 13.57
C TYR A 86 21.27 -8.98 12.84
N PRO A 87 21.44 -10.22 12.32
CA PRO A 87 20.47 -10.83 11.42
C PRO A 87 19.05 -10.93 12.00
N THR A 88 18.96 -11.43 13.22
CA THR A 88 17.68 -11.62 13.90
C THR A 88 17.02 -10.30 14.26
N LEU A 89 17.79 -9.31 14.71
CA LEU A 89 17.25 -8.00 15.10
C LEU A 89 16.74 -7.24 13.87
N GLN A 90 17.54 -7.17 12.80
CA GLN A 90 17.14 -6.48 11.58
C GLN A 90 15.90 -7.12 10.97
N PHE A 91 15.86 -8.46 10.89
CA PHE A 91 14.69 -9.16 10.40
C PHE A 91 13.45 -8.86 11.26
N ALA A 92 13.57 -8.99 12.59
CA ALA A 92 12.46 -8.72 13.50
C ALA A 92 11.95 -7.27 13.42
N VAL A 93 12.85 -6.29 13.32
CA VAL A 93 12.49 -4.88 13.14
C VAL A 93 11.77 -4.67 11.81
N GLY A 94 12.27 -5.24 10.70
CA GLY A 94 11.61 -5.14 9.41
C GLY A 94 10.20 -5.72 9.43
N ILE A 95 10.02 -6.89 10.05
CA ILE A 95 8.70 -7.52 10.23
C ILE A 95 7.78 -6.66 11.09
N ALA A 96 8.27 -6.10 12.21
CA ALA A 96 7.48 -5.23 13.07
C ALA A 96 7.02 -3.96 12.34
N VAL A 97 7.91 -3.33 11.58
CA VAL A 97 7.60 -2.15 10.75
C VAL A 97 6.58 -2.50 9.66
N PHE A 98 6.75 -3.65 9.00
CA PHE A 98 5.80 -4.14 8.00
C PHE A 98 4.40 -4.30 8.60
N TYR A 99 4.28 -5.03 9.70
CA TYR A 99 2.98 -5.26 10.34
C TYR A 99 2.34 -3.96 10.86
N PHE A 100 3.14 -3.05 11.41
CA PHE A 100 2.65 -1.73 11.80
C PHE A 100 2.10 -0.97 10.59
N GLY A 101 2.84 -0.93 9.48
CA GLY A 101 2.40 -0.31 8.23
C GLY A 101 1.10 -0.93 7.69
N LEU A 102 1.05 -2.25 7.58
CA LEU A 102 -0.12 -2.99 7.07
C LEU A 102 -1.37 -2.77 7.93
N SER A 103 -1.25 -2.94 9.25
CA SER A 103 -2.38 -2.80 10.18
C SER A 103 -2.90 -1.36 10.24
N ALA A 104 -1.99 -0.38 10.26
CA ALA A 104 -2.37 1.01 10.21
C ALA A 104 -2.96 1.38 8.84
N ASN A 105 -2.43 0.87 7.72
CA ASN A 105 -2.98 1.09 6.38
C ASN A 105 -4.42 0.57 6.31
N TYR A 106 -4.65 -0.67 6.78
CA TYR A 106 -5.98 -1.27 6.88
C TYR A 106 -6.95 -0.40 7.68
N TYR A 107 -6.53 0.10 8.86
CA TYR A 107 -7.34 0.99 9.68
C TYR A 107 -7.76 2.27 8.92
N HIS A 108 -6.83 2.93 8.24
CA HIS A 108 -7.14 4.17 7.51
C HIS A 108 -7.97 3.92 6.24
N ASP A 109 -7.79 2.77 5.59
CA ASP A 109 -8.65 2.34 4.48
C ASP A 109 -10.09 2.08 4.95
N ASP A 110 -10.28 1.52 6.14
CA ASP A 110 -11.60 1.29 6.74
C ASP A 110 -12.31 2.59 7.10
N GLU A 111 -11.60 3.56 7.66
CA GLU A 111 -12.14 4.91 7.90
C GLU A 111 -12.63 5.58 6.60
N LEU A 112 -11.85 5.50 5.51
CA LEU A 112 -12.27 6.02 4.20
C LEU A 112 -13.47 5.27 3.63
N ARG A 113 -13.51 3.96 3.84
CA ARG A 113 -14.62 3.10 3.42
C ARG A 113 -15.90 3.48 4.14
N GLU A 114 -15.83 3.73 5.44
CA GLU A 114 -16.99 4.12 6.23
C GLU A 114 -17.56 5.47 5.79
N ILE A 115 -16.70 6.47 5.57
CA ILE A 115 -17.12 7.78 5.02
C ILE A 115 -17.85 7.61 3.68
N ARG A 116 -17.36 6.72 2.81
CA ARG A 116 -18.01 6.43 1.52
C ARG A 116 -19.34 5.69 1.68
N ARG A 117 -19.43 4.74 2.61
CA ARG A 117 -20.68 4.02 2.92
C ARG A 117 -21.76 4.98 3.41
N LEU A 118 -21.40 5.87 4.34
CA LEU A 118 -22.32 6.87 4.88
C LEU A 118 -22.80 7.83 3.79
N GLU A 119 -21.92 8.26 2.89
CA GLU A 119 -22.32 9.11 1.76
C GLU A 119 -23.23 8.37 0.78
N GLN A 120 -22.94 7.10 0.46
CA GLN A 120 -23.82 6.30 -0.39
C GLN A 120 -25.21 6.14 0.22
N GLN A 121 -25.31 5.83 1.53
CA GLN A 121 -26.59 5.74 2.23
C GLN A 121 -27.35 7.07 2.23
N ARG A 122 -26.64 8.20 2.39
CA ARG A 122 -27.23 9.54 2.29
C ARG A 122 -27.81 9.79 0.90
N GLN A 123 -27.07 9.46 -0.16
CA GLN A 123 -27.53 9.61 -1.54
C GLN A 123 -28.76 8.73 -1.81
N GLU A 124 -28.76 7.48 -1.35
CA GLU A 124 -29.89 6.57 -1.52
C GLU A 124 -31.14 7.06 -0.78
N ARG A 125 -31.00 7.60 0.44
CA ARG A 125 -32.12 8.18 1.20
C ARG A 125 -32.73 9.38 0.48
N LEU A 126 -31.90 10.35 0.11
CA LEU A 126 -32.33 11.56 -0.58
C LEU A 126 -32.96 11.24 -1.95
N ALA A 127 -32.45 10.22 -2.65
CA ALA A 127 -33.01 9.78 -3.92
C ALA A 127 -34.43 9.23 -3.77
N ARG A 128 -34.68 8.45 -2.71
CA ARG A 128 -36.02 7.95 -2.39
C ARG A 128 -36.98 9.08 -2.03
N GLU A 129 -36.51 10.04 -1.23
CA GLU A 129 -37.32 11.21 -0.83
C GLU A 129 -37.70 12.11 -2.02
N GLN A 130 -36.77 12.30 -2.97
CA GLN A 130 -36.97 13.15 -4.14
C GLN A 130 -37.52 12.40 -5.37
N GLY A 131 -37.66 11.08 -5.30
CA GLY A 131 -38.08 10.25 -6.44
C GLY A 131 -37.09 10.22 -7.60
N VAL A 132 -35.81 10.51 -7.37
CA VAL A 132 -34.75 10.57 -8.41
C VAL A 132 -33.80 9.38 -8.30
N ARG A 133 -32.95 9.19 -9.31
CA ARG A 133 -31.90 8.16 -9.25
C ARG A 133 -30.80 8.59 -8.26
N PRO A 134 -30.24 7.69 -7.43
CA PRO A 134 -29.14 8.01 -6.51
C PRO A 134 -27.93 8.70 -7.14
N GLY A 135 -27.59 8.34 -8.39
CA GLY A 135 -26.49 8.96 -9.12
C GLY A 135 -26.72 10.41 -9.55
N SER A 136 -27.94 10.92 -9.44
CA SER A 136 -28.28 12.33 -9.75
C SER A 136 -28.02 13.27 -8.58
N ILE A 137 -27.77 12.74 -7.38
CA ILE A 137 -27.50 13.55 -6.18
C ILE A 137 -26.00 13.85 -6.12
N GLU A 138 -25.66 15.13 -5.94
CA GLU A 138 -24.28 15.54 -5.81
C GLU A 138 -23.58 14.87 -4.62
N LYS A 139 -22.36 14.39 -4.86
CA LYS A 139 -21.51 13.80 -3.82
C LYS A 139 -21.06 14.88 -2.84
N HIS A 140 -21.37 14.67 -1.56
CA HIS A 140 -20.84 15.50 -0.49
C HIS A 140 -19.52 14.91 0.02
N TYR A 141 -18.42 15.62 -0.25
CA TYR A 141 -17.10 15.22 0.24
C TYR A 141 -16.89 15.72 1.67
N GLN A 142 -16.26 14.88 2.49
CA GLN A 142 -15.91 15.21 3.87
C GLN A 142 -14.40 15.05 4.07
N ILE A 143 -13.82 15.85 4.97
CA ILE A 143 -12.42 15.71 5.37
C ILE A 143 -12.36 14.69 6.52
N PRO A 144 -11.67 13.55 6.36
CA PRO A 144 -11.52 12.59 7.44
C PRO A 144 -10.75 13.19 8.64
N GLN A 145 -11.11 12.81 9.86
CA GLN A 145 -10.50 13.32 11.11
C GLN A 145 -10.06 12.22 12.10
N ALA A 146 -10.16 10.95 11.70
CA ALA A 146 -9.76 9.81 12.52
C ALA A 146 -8.28 9.48 12.33
N GLY A 147 -7.61 9.00 13.40
CA GLY A 147 -6.20 8.60 13.36
C GLY A 147 -5.25 9.65 12.77
N LEU A 148 -4.39 9.23 11.83
CA LEU A 148 -3.44 10.11 11.16
C LEU A 148 -4.12 11.11 10.22
N PHE A 149 -5.39 10.93 9.86
CA PHE A 149 -6.10 11.94 9.05
C PHE A 149 -6.19 13.29 9.74
N ARG A 150 -6.03 13.35 11.07
CA ARG A 150 -5.90 14.61 11.82
C ARG A 150 -4.73 15.45 11.33
N TYR A 151 -3.63 14.80 10.96
CA TYR A 151 -2.37 15.43 10.62
C TYR A 151 -2.06 15.42 9.12
N MET A 152 -2.57 14.46 8.35
CA MET A 152 -2.29 14.35 6.92
C MET A 152 -3.50 13.89 6.10
N LEU A 153 -3.53 14.20 4.80
CA LEU A 153 -4.65 13.88 3.91
C LEU A 153 -4.58 12.45 3.34
N TYR A 154 -3.38 11.92 3.14
CA TYR A 154 -3.14 10.60 2.54
C TYR A 154 -2.32 9.67 3.46
N PRO A 155 -2.76 9.41 4.71
CA PRO A 155 -2.04 8.54 5.63
C PRO A 155 -1.93 7.10 5.15
N HIS A 156 -2.92 6.60 4.40
CA HIS A 156 -2.88 5.27 3.81
C HIS A 156 -1.67 5.10 2.87
N TYR A 157 -1.32 6.10 2.05
CA TYR A 157 -0.11 6.05 1.21
C TYR A 157 1.17 6.03 2.04
N PHE A 158 1.26 6.92 3.04
CA PHE A 158 2.43 6.94 3.93
C PHE A 158 2.63 5.59 4.63
N LEU A 159 1.55 4.98 5.12
CA LEU A 159 1.59 3.71 5.83
C LEU A 159 1.90 2.52 4.91
N GLU A 160 1.47 2.57 3.65
CA GLU A 160 1.87 1.61 2.61
C GLU A 160 3.39 1.72 2.36
N TRP A 161 3.94 2.93 2.31
CA TRP A 161 5.40 3.11 2.21
C TRP A 161 6.15 2.60 3.45
N VAL A 162 5.61 2.81 4.65
CA VAL A 162 6.17 2.26 5.90
C VAL A 162 6.14 0.74 5.86
N GLU A 163 5.03 0.14 5.43
CA GLU A 163 4.89 -1.30 5.27
C GLU A 163 6.00 -1.87 4.38
N TRP A 164 6.11 -1.37 3.14
CA TRP A 164 7.10 -1.88 2.18
C TRP A 164 8.55 -1.50 2.51
N THR A 165 8.77 -0.42 3.25
CA THR A 165 10.07 -0.14 3.86
C THR A 165 10.43 -1.19 4.90
N GLY A 166 9.48 -1.62 5.73
CA GLY A 166 9.66 -2.75 6.65
C GLY A 166 9.99 -4.05 5.92
N PHE A 167 9.28 -4.32 4.81
CA PHE A 167 9.59 -5.47 3.93
C PHE A 167 11.03 -5.40 3.42
N TYR A 168 11.46 -4.24 2.91
CA TYR A 168 12.81 -4.03 2.41
C TYR A 168 13.88 -4.21 3.51
N ILE A 169 13.64 -3.69 4.71
CA ILE A 169 14.54 -3.87 5.87
C ILE A 169 14.70 -5.36 6.18
N ALA A 170 13.61 -6.12 6.18
CA ALA A 170 13.62 -7.56 6.44
C ALA A 170 14.31 -8.37 5.33
N CYS A 171 14.21 -7.93 4.06
CA CYS A 171 14.95 -8.53 2.95
C CYS A 171 16.45 -8.20 2.97
N GLY A 172 16.83 -7.07 3.57
CA GLY A 172 18.21 -6.55 3.59
C GLY A 172 18.54 -5.64 2.40
N LEU A 173 19.57 -4.80 2.57
CA LEU A 173 19.83 -3.66 1.68
C LEU A 173 20.16 -4.05 0.23
N SER A 174 20.68 -5.26 0.01
CA SER A 174 21.01 -5.77 -1.33
C SER A 174 19.78 -6.25 -2.12
N CYS A 175 18.60 -6.32 -1.50
CA CYS A 175 17.35 -6.70 -2.16
C CYS A 175 16.89 -5.57 -3.10
N VAL A 176 17.42 -5.58 -4.33
CA VAL A 176 17.11 -4.58 -5.36
C VAL A 176 15.61 -4.52 -5.68
N PRO A 177 14.88 -5.64 -5.85
CA PRO A 177 13.44 -5.59 -6.15
C PRO A 177 12.62 -4.87 -5.06
N ALA A 178 12.83 -5.19 -3.78
CA ALA A 178 12.11 -4.56 -2.68
C ALA A 178 12.43 -3.06 -2.58
N ARG A 179 13.72 -2.68 -2.71
CA ARG A 179 14.13 -1.27 -2.74
C ARG A 179 13.47 -0.49 -3.87
N THR A 180 13.54 -1.05 -5.08
CA THR A 180 12.95 -0.42 -6.27
C THR A 180 11.44 -0.30 -6.11
N PHE A 181 10.80 -1.27 -5.49
CA PHE A 181 9.36 -1.20 -5.25
C PHE A 181 8.99 -0.04 -4.33
N VAL A 182 9.67 0.15 -3.19
CA VAL A 182 9.45 1.30 -2.29
C VAL A 182 9.64 2.63 -3.04
N ILE A 183 10.68 2.73 -3.86
CA ILE A 183 10.93 3.94 -4.67
C ILE A 183 9.78 4.16 -5.67
N ASN A 184 9.32 3.10 -6.34
CA ASN A 184 8.20 3.18 -7.28
C ASN A 184 6.91 3.62 -6.60
N GLU A 185 6.62 3.13 -5.40
CA GLU A 185 5.44 3.56 -4.64
C GLU A 185 5.50 5.04 -4.28
N ILE A 186 6.63 5.51 -3.75
CA ILE A 186 6.81 6.92 -3.39
C ILE A 186 6.65 7.79 -4.63
N THR A 187 7.34 7.45 -5.72
CA THR A 187 7.35 8.25 -6.95
C THR A 187 5.99 8.25 -7.67
N ALA A 188 5.22 7.16 -7.60
CA ALA A 188 3.89 7.08 -8.20
C ALA A 188 2.81 7.76 -7.33
N MET A 189 2.89 7.63 -6.01
CA MET A 189 1.83 8.10 -5.10
C MET A 189 2.04 9.55 -4.63
N LEU A 190 3.27 10.02 -4.47
CA LEU A 190 3.55 11.37 -3.97
C LEU A 190 2.96 12.47 -4.86
N PRO A 191 3.12 12.46 -6.20
CA PRO A 191 2.51 13.47 -7.07
C PRO A 191 0.98 13.48 -6.95
N ARG A 192 0.38 12.30 -6.79
CA ARG A 192 -1.07 12.14 -6.60
C ARG A 192 -1.52 12.75 -5.27
N ALA A 193 -0.79 12.53 -4.18
CA ALA A 193 -1.10 13.11 -2.88
C ALA A 193 -0.99 14.65 -2.90
N VAL A 194 0.04 15.19 -3.54
CA VAL A 194 0.25 16.63 -3.68
C VAL A 194 -0.86 17.27 -4.51
N ASN A 195 -1.21 16.70 -5.66
CA ASN A 195 -2.32 17.19 -6.48
C ASN A 195 -3.67 17.03 -5.76
N GLY A 196 -3.84 15.95 -5.01
CA GLY A 196 -4.99 15.74 -4.14
C GLY A 196 -5.14 16.82 -3.07
N LYS A 197 -4.04 17.22 -2.42
CA LYS A 197 -4.04 18.33 -1.47
C LYS A 197 -4.52 19.63 -2.11
N LYS A 198 -4.11 19.94 -3.34
CA LYS A 198 -4.61 21.12 -4.08
C LYS A 198 -6.12 21.07 -4.25
N TRP A 199 -6.66 19.92 -4.66
CA TRP A 199 -8.11 19.72 -4.74
C TRP A 199 -8.81 19.92 -3.39
N TYR A 200 -8.23 19.43 -2.29
CA TYR A 200 -8.78 19.66 -0.94
C TYR A 200 -8.77 21.15 -0.57
N VAL A 201 -7.73 21.90 -0.92
CA VAL A 201 -7.67 23.37 -0.70
C VAL A 201 -8.77 24.08 -1.49
N GLU A 202 -8.92 23.76 -2.77
CA GLU A 202 -9.96 24.33 -3.63
C GLU A 202 -11.37 24.01 -3.12
N LYS A 203 -11.59 22.79 -2.62
CA LYS A 203 -12.92 22.32 -2.21
C LYS A 203 -13.33 22.79 -0.81
N PHE A 204 -12.39 22.87 0.14
CA PHE A 204 -12.70 23.12 1.55
C PHE A 204 -12.12 24.42 2.11
N GLY A 205 -11.29 25.12 1.33
CA GLY A 205 -10.61 26.34 1.72
C GLY A 205 -9.26 26.08 2.38
N GLU A 206 -8.32 26.99 2.16
CA GLU A 206 -6.94 26.91 2.64
C GLU A 206 -6.85 26.83 4.17
N GLU A 207 -7.66 27.61 4.89
CA GLU A 207 -7.68 27.66 6.36
C GLU A 207 -7.87 26.28 7.01
N LYS A 208 -8.71 25.42 6.41
CA LYS A 208 -8.99 24.08 6.96
C LYS A 208 -7.89 23.07 6.65
N ILE A 209 -7.15 23.28 5.58
CA ILE A 209 -6.19 22.30 5.04
C ILE A 209 -4.74 22.66 5.39
N ARG A 210 -4.42 23.93 5.63
CA ARG A 210 -3.05 24.42 5.86
C ARG A 210 -2.29 23.66 6.95
N LYS A 211 -3.00 23.21 8.00
CA LYS A 211 -2.41 22.45 9.12
C LYS A 211 -2.19 20.96 8.83
N LYS A 212 -2.68 20.44 7.70
CA LYS A 212 -2.56 19.04 7.31
C LYS A 212 -1.48 18.87 6.25
N TRP A 213 -0.62 17.89 6.45
CA TRP A 213 0.32 17.41 5.44
C TRP A 213 -0.45 16.69 4.31
N ALA A 214 0.08 16.69 3.10
CA ALA A 214 -0.40 15.83 2.02
C ALA A 214 -0.17 14.36 2.39
N VAL A 215 1.08 14.01 2.69
CA VAL A 215 1.47 12.62 2.97
C VAL A 215 2.73 12.52 3.84
N LEU A 216 3.70 13.43 3.69
CA LEU A 216 4.96 13.39 4.45
C LEU A 216 4.99 14.46 5.53
N PRO A 217 5.16 14.07 6.81
CA PRO A 217 5.31 15.02 7.90
C PRO A 217 6.47 15.99 7.66
N GLY A 218 6.19 17.29 7.78
CA GLY A 218 7.22 18.34 7.72
C GLY A 218 7.73 18.72 6.32
N ILE A 219 7.31 18.03 5.25
CA ILE A 219 7.68 18.39 3.87
C ILE A 219 6.44 18.83 3.09
N TRP A 220 5.41 17.98 3.03
CA TRP A 220 4.23 18.19 2.19
C TRP A 220 2.95 17.73 2.86
#